data_AF-A0A1A8GX82-F1
#
_entry.id   AF-A0A1A8GX82-F1
#
_cell.length_a   1.000
_cell.length_b   1.000
_cell.length_c   1.000
_cell.angle_alpha   90.00
_cell.angle_beta   90.00
_cell.angle_gamma   90.00
#
_symmetry.space_group_name_H-M   'P 1'
#
loop_
_entity.id
_entity.type
_entity.pdbx_description
1 polymer ?
#
loop_
_entity_poly.entity_id
_entity_poly.type
_entity_poly.pdbx_seq_one_letter_code
_entity_poly.pdbx_strand_id
1 'polypeptide(L)'
;MNRALILCGFWVWLRDATAEPLVRCTGGSAPGLCLFQNRVDFREAERSCGLTNGQLAEAQTEVLVELPDGFDGRFWLRSPQGTHCVAVSMRSGANVTVLSVPCQNQLDGFVCRFDPSEVCGPV
;
A
#
# COMPACT_ATOMS: atom_id res chain seq x y z
N MET A 1 -35.65 -44.39 -17.96
CA MET A 1 -34.19 -44.15 -17.87
C MET A 1 -33.98 -42.64 -17.84
N ASN A 2 -33.57 -42.14 -16.68
CA ASN A 2 -33.43 -40.72 -16.36
C ASN A 2 -32.13 -40.16 -16.99
N ARG A 3 -32.20 -39.01 -17.66
CA ARG A 3 -31.01 -38.20 -18.02
C ARG A 3 -31.25 -36.77 -17.53
N ALA A 4 -30.95 -36.55 -16.26
CA ALA A 4 -30.62 -35.24 -15.73
C ALA A 4 -29.09 -35.12 -15.66
N LEU A 5 -28.59 -33.88 -15.63
CA LEU A 5 -27.20 -33.44 -15.37
C LEU A 5 -26.32 -33.17 -16.60
N ILE A 6 -26.54 -32.04 -17.28
CA ILE A 6 -25.43 -31.24 -17.84
C ILE A 6 -25.78 -29.75 -17.70
N LEU A 7 -25.77 -29.18 -16.50
CA LEU A 7 -25.78 -27.72 -16.30
C LEU A 7 -25.14 -27.31 -14.94
N CYS A 8 -23.93 -27.79 -14.63
CA CYS A 8 -23.18 -27.30 -13.45
C CYS A 8 -21.69 -27.07 -13.72
N GLY A 9 -21.29 -26.80 -14.98
CA GLY A 9 -19.88 -26.63 -15.34
C GLY A 9 -19.42 -25.20 -15.62
N PHE A 10 -20.35 -24.26 -15.86
CA PHE A 10 -20.01 -22.96 -16.49
C PHE A 10 -20.06 -21.74 -15.56
N TRP A 11 -20.34 -21.92 -14.26
CA TRP A 11 -20.52 -20.81 -13.31
C TRP A 11 -19.39 -20.63 -12.28
N VAL A 12 -18.33 -21.44 -12.33
CA VAL A 12 -17.19 -21.35 -11.39
C VAL A 12 -16.05 -20.43 -11.89
N TRP A 13 -16.11 -19.97 -13.14
CA TRP A 13 -15.05 -19.17 -13.78
C TRP A 13 -15.28 -17.64 -13.73
N LEU A 14 -16.26 -17.19 -12.96
CA LEU A 14 -16.41 -15.79 -12.54
C LEU A 14 -16.16 -15.68 -11.04
N ARG A 15 -15.01 -16.20 -10.58
CA ARG A 15 -14.42 -15.63 -9.37
C ARG A 15 -13.64 -14.42 -9.84
N ASP A 16 -14.13 -13.25 -9.48
CA ASP A 16 -13.42 -11.99 -9.60
C ASP A 16 -11.94 -12.23 -9.32
N ALA A 17 -11.12 -12.12 -10.35
CA ALA A 17 -9.69 -11.91 -10.18
C ALA A 17 -9.58 -10.51 -9.58
N THR A 18 -9.80 -10.39 -8.27
CA THR A 18 -9.41 -9.21 -7.51
C THR A 18 -7.92 -9.07 -7.75
N ALA A 19 -7.54 -8.14 -8.63
CA ALA A 19 -6.15 -7.88 -8.95
C ALA A 19 -5.41 -7.71 -7.62
N GLU A 20 -4.41 -8.58 -7.39
CA GLU A 20 -3.64 -8.53 -6.17
C GLU A 20 -2.98 -7.14 -6.08
N PRO A 21 -3.05 -6.45 -4.92
CA PRO A 21 -2.39 -5.17 -4.74
C PRO A 21 -0.90 -5.30 -5.07
N LEU A 22 -0.37 -4.41 -5.92
CA LEU A 22 1.06 -4.42 -6.21
C LEU A 22 1.81 -3.89 -4.98
N VAL A 23 2.71 -4.70 -4.44
CA VAL A 23 3.54 -4.35 -3.27
C VAL A 23 5.01 -4.38 -3.66
N ARG A 24 5.77 -3.36 -3.27
CA ARG A 24 7.23 -3.40 -3.30
C ARG A 24 7.81 -2.93 -2.00
N CYS A 25 8.68 -3.76 -1.44
CA CYS A 25 9.40 -3.47 -0.21
C CYS A 25 10.86 -3.15 -0.51
N THR A 26 11.43 -2.26 0.28
CA THR A 26 12.85 -1.95 0.28
C THR A 26 13.63 -3.08 0.96
N GLY A 27 14.84 -3.32 0.49
CA GLY A 27 15.86 -4.11 1.18
C GLY A 27 17.12 -3.27 1.38
N GLY A 28 17.96 -3.60 2.36
CA GLY A 28 19.19 -2.86 2.63
C GLY A 28 19.04 -1.79 3.72
N SER A 29 19.24 -0.51 3.37
CA SER A 29 19.45 0.62 4.30
C SER A 29 18.19 1.18 4.98
N ALA A 30 17.00 0.99 4.41
CA ALA A 30 15.71 1.10 5.13
C ALA A 30 14.98 -0.25 5.14
N PRO A 31 15.30 -1.15 6.09
CA PRO A 31 14.56 -2.38 6.24
C PRO A 31 13.12 -2.07 6.70
N GLY A 32 12.14 -2.77 6.10
CA GLY A 32 10.76 -2.74 6.54
C GLY A 32 9.88 -1.66 5.91
N LEU A 33 10.34 -0.88 4.92
CA LEU A 33 9.43 -0.03 4.14
C LEU A 33 8.79 -0.82 3.00
N CYS A 34 7.47 -0.74 2.88
CA CYS A 34 6.72 -1.35 1.78
C CYS A 34 5.73 -0.36 1.21
N LEU A 35 5.80 -0.17 -0.10
CA LEU A 35 4.86 0.63 -0.87
C LEU A 35 3.78 -0.28 -1.44
N PHE A 36 2.53 0.06 -1.18
CA PHE A 36 1.34 -0.64 -1.68
C PHE A 36 0.62 0.26 -2.69
N GLN A 37 0.45 -0.20 -3.92
CA GLN A 37 -0.46 0.43 -4.89
C GLN A 37 -1.85 -0.15 -4.67
N ASN A 38 -2.61 0.50 -3.80
CA ASN A 38 -4.01 0.19 -3.55
C ASN A 38 -4.75 1.49 -3.29
N ARG A 39 -5.77 1.76 -4.12
CA ARG A 39 -6.42 3.07 -4.12
C ARG A 39 -7.39 3.22 -2.96
N VAL A 40 -6.98 3.94 -1.92
CA VAL A 40 -7.74 4.06 -0.67
C VAL A 40 -7.64 5.45 -0.05
N ASP A 41 -8.52 5.73 0.90
CA ASP A 41 -8.42 6.91 1.76
C ASP A 41 -7.39 6.73 2.88
N PHE A 42 -7.10 7.80 3.61
CA PHE A 42 -6.08 7.77 4.67
C PHE A 42 -6.42 6.76 5.78
N ARG A 43 -7.69 6.66 6.18
CA ARG A 43 -8.12 5.79 7.28
C ARG A 43 -7.95 4.32 6.91
N GLU A 44 -8.28 3.97 5.68
CA GLU A 44 -8.10 2.61 5.19
C GLU A 44 -6.62 2.28 4.98
N ALA A 45 -5.79 3.24 4.55
CA ALA A 45 -4.34 3.06 4.45
C ALA A 45 -3.73 2.77 5.84
N GLU A 46 -4.09 3.54 6.86
CA GLU A 46 -3.64 3.33 8.24
C GLU A 46 -4.06 1.95 8.77
N ARG A 47 -5.32 1.57 8.54
CA ARG A 47 -5.82 0.23 8.88
C ARG A 47 -5.04 -0.86 8.16
N SER A 48 -4.76 -0.67 6.87
CA SER A 48 -4.08 -1.66 6.03
C SER A 48 -2.68 -1.97 6.56
N CYS A 49 -1.90 -0.95 6.95
CA CYS A 49 -0.60 -1.19 7.58
C CYS A 49 -0.76 -1.90 8.94
N GLY A 50 -1.76 -1.49 9.75
CA GLY A 50 -2.02 -2.04 11.08
C GLY A 50 -2.41 -3.52 11.10
N LEU A 51 -3.07 -4.03 10.05
CA LEU A 51 -3.43 -5.45 9.93
C LEU A 51 -2.21 -6.39 9.93
N THR A 52 -1.05 -5.87 9.55
CA THR A 52 0.22 -6.58 9.44
C THR A 52 1.22 -6.14 10.51
N ASN A 53 0.75 -5.59 11.63
CA ASN A 53 1.57 -4.97 12.70
C ASN A 53 2.51 -3.87 12.18
N GLY A 54 2.17 -3.26 11.04
CA GLY A 54 2.87 -2.11 10.51
C GLY A 54 2.20 -0.80 10.90
N GLN A 55 2.81 0.29 10.49
CA GLN A 55 2.25 1.62 10.59
C GLN A 55 2.58 2.42 9.33
N LEU A 56 1.84 3.48 9.05
CA LEU A 56 2.24 4.37 7.95
C LEU A 56 3.65 4.92 8.20
N ALA A 57 4.46 4.98 7.15
CA ALA A 57 5.81 5.50 7.22
C ALA A 57 5.79 7.03 7.42
N GLU A 58 6.71 7.54 8.23
CA GLU A 58 6.83 8.99 8.45
C GLU A 58 7.45 9.69 7.24
N ALA A 59 7.13 10.97 7.05
CA ALA A 59 7.75 11.83 6.04
C ALA A 59 9.16 12.28 6.47
N GLN A 60 10.05 11.31 6.70
CA GLN A 60 11.47 11.57 6.98
C GLN A 60 12.30 11.45 5.69
N THR A 61 13.40 12.18 5.62
CA THR A 61 14.28 12.23 4.43
C THR A 61 14.76 10.84 4.01
N GLU A 62 15.02 9.94 4.95
CA GLU A 62 15.44 8.55 4.70
C GLU A 62 14.37 7.79 3.91
N VAL A 63 13.11 7.88 4.35
CA VAL A 63 11.98 7.27 3.64
C VAL A 63 11.90 7.82 2.22
N LEU A 64 11.99 9.14 2.03
CA LEU A 64 11.83 9.78 0.71
C LEU A 64 12.94 9.42 -0.29
N VAL A 65 14.17 9.19 0.18
CA VAL A 65 15.32 8.80 -0.66
C VAL A 65 15.28 7.31 -1.00
N GLU A 66 14.69 6.49 -0.13
CA GLU A 66 14.69 5.03 -0.27
C GLU A 66 13.38 4.47 -0.83
N LEU A 67 12.40 5.31 -1.18
CA LEU A 67 11.21 4.85 -1.87
C LEU A 67 11.60 4.16 -3.18
N PRO A 68 11.09 2.94 -3.44
CA PRO A 68 11.49 2.16 -4.59
C PRO A 68 11.17 2.91 -5.90
N ASP A 69 12.15 2.98 -6.80
CA ASP A 69 11.98 3.56 -8.13
C ASP A 69 10.91 2.81 -8.94
N GLY A 70 10.27 3.53 -9.87
CA GLY A 70 9.28 2.98 -10.80
C GLY A 70 7.83 3.05 -10.32
N PHE A 71 7.54 3.85 -9.29
CA PHE A 71 6.18 4.19 -8.86
C PHE A 71 5.89 5.67 -9.14
N ASP A 72 4.92 5.90 -10.02
CA ASP A 72 4.32 7.22 -10.24
C ASP A 72 2.98 7.28 -9.52
N GLY A 73 2.73 8.38 -8.83
CA GLY A 73 1.45 8.59 -8.15
C GLY A 73 1.59 9.27 -6.81
N ARG A 74 0.50 9.25 -6.06
CA ARG A 74 0.42 9.83 -4.71
C ARG A 74 0.21 8.74 -3.68
N PHE A 75 0.99 8.79 -2.61
CA PHE A 75 1.00 7.75 -1.58
C PHE A 75 0.85 8.35 -0.20
N TRP A 76 -0.04 7.79 0.62
CA TRP A 76 -0.23 8.22 2.01
C TRP A 76 1.00 7.93 2.88
N LEU A 77 1.31 8.87 3.77
CA LEU A 77 2.31 8.76 4.83
C LEU A 77 1.69 9.04 6.19
N ARG A 78 2.42 8.73 7.27
CA ARG A 78 1.99 9.02 8.63
C ARG A 78 1.72 10.51 8.76
N SER A 79 0.56 10.81 9.34
CA SER A 79 0.07 12.17 9.47
C SER A 79 -0.33 12.44 10.92
N PRO A 80 -0.16 13.67 11.41
CA PRO A 80 -0.85 14.09 12.63
C PRO A 80 -2.37 14.06 12.40
N GLN A 81 -3.12 13.95 13.49
CA GLN A 81 -4.60 13.97 13.43
C GLN A 81 -5.09 15.29 12.83
N GLY A 82 -6.08 15.22 11.93
CA GLY A 82 -6.64 16.39 11.27
C GLY A 82 -7.56 16.04 10.11
N THR A 83 -8.02 17.08 9.40
CA THR A 83 -8.83 16.95 8.16
C THR A 83 -7.97 16.85 6.90
N HIS A 84 -6.70 17.24 7.00
CA HIS A 84 -5.69 17.11 5.95
C HIS A 84 -4.57 16.19 6.42
N CYS A 85 -4.19 15.28 5.54
CA CYS A 85 -3.22 14.23 5.75
C CYS A 85 -2.04 14.41 4.79
N VAL A 86 -0.89 13.92 5.22
CA VAL A 86 0.39 13.95 4.53
C VAL A 86 0.45 12.84 3.49
N ALA A 87 0.86 13.20 2.28
CA ALA A 87 1.14 12.27 1.21
C ALA A 87 2.44 12.66 0.50
N VAL A 88 3.00 11.74 -0.27
CA VAL A 88 4.07 12.03 -1.21
C VAL A 88 3.57 11.89 -2.62
N SER A 89 4.00 12.78 -3.51
CA SER A 89 3.87 12.62 -4.95
C SER A 89 5.21 12.20 -5.52
N MET A 90 5.20 11.02 -6.13
CA MET A 90 6.33 10.43 -6.83
C MET A 90 6.10 10.53 -8.32
N ARG A 91 7.15 10.91 -9.05
CA ARG A 91 7.19 10.87 -10.51
C ARG A 91 8.60 10.46 -10.92
N SER A 92 8.69 9.46 -11.80
CA SER A 92 9.94 8.95 -12.33
C SER A 92 10.79 10.10 -12.90
N GLY A 93 12.05 10.16 -12.50
CA GLY A 93 12.99 11.20 -12.91
C GLY A 93 12.75 12.59 -12.30
N ALA A 94 11.85 12.71 -11.30
CA ALA A 94 11.61 13.95 -10.57
C ALA A 94 11.75 13.76 -9.06
N ASN A 95 12.01 14.86 -8.35
CA ASN A 95 12.10 14.85 -6.90
C ASN A 95 10.75 14.51 -6.27
N VAL A 96 10.78 13.70 -5.20
CA VAL A 96 9.61 13.40 -4.38
C VAL A 96 9.13 14.69 -3.71
N THR A 97 7.83 14.97 -3.80
CA THR A 97 7.22 16.15 -3.16
C THR A 97 6.26 15.74 -2.06
N VAL A 98 6.34 16.38 -0.91
CA VAL A 98 5.40 16.16 0.20
C VAL A 98 4.19 17.08 0.02
N LEU A 99 2.99 16.51 0.17
CA LEU A 99 1.71 17.16 -0.06
C LEU A 99 0.85 17.08 1.20
N SER A 100 0.00 18.10 1.38
CA SER A 100 -1.12 18.08 2.33
C SER A 100 -2.42 17.93 1.54
N VAL A 101 -3.16 16.86 1.81
CA VAL A 101 -4.34 16.45 1.01
C VAL A 101 -5.50 16.14 1.96
N PRO A 102 -6.75 16.50 1.65
CA PRO A 102 -7.90 16.08 2.45
C PRO A 102 -7.91 14.57 2.69
N CYS A 103 -8.02 14.13 3.95
CA CYS A 103 -7.82 12.73 4.34
C CYS A 103 -8.82 11.76 3.70
N GLN A 104 -10.00 12.25 3.32
CA GLN A 104 -11.06 11.49 2.65
C GLN A 104 -10.83 11.26 1.14
N ASN A 105 -9.81 11.89 0.56
CA ASN A 105 -9.47 11.66 -0.84
C ASN A 105 -8.94 10.23 -1.00
N GLN A 106 -9.13 9.65 -2.18
CA GLN A 106 -8.48 8.38 -2.51
C GLN A 106 -7.19 8.64 -3.29
N LEU A 107 -6.06 8.14 -2.78
CA LEU A 107 -4.76 8.23 -3.42
C LEU A 107 -4.35 6.89 -4.04
N ASP A 108 -3.29 6.89 -4.84
CA ASP A 108 -2.85 5.73 -5.63
C ASP A 108 -2.28 4.60 -4.76
N GLY A 109 -1.88 4.92 -3.52
CA GLY A 109 -1.40 3.94 -2.57
C GLY A 109 -1.00 4.51 -1.22
N PHE A 110 -0.19 3.74 -0.50
CA PHE A 110 0.34 4.10 0.82
C PHE A 110 1.67 3.40 1.09
N VAL A 111 2.44 3.96 2.03
CA VAL A 111 3.74 3.41 2.45
C VAL A 111 3.63 2.95 3.89
N CYS A 112 3.84 1.67 4.13
CA CYS A 112 3.94 1.09 5.46
C CYS A 112 5.41 0.98 5.88
N ARG A 113 5.65 1.15 7.18
CA ARG A 113 6.88 0.77 7.86
C ARG A 113 6.57 -0.36 8.82
N PHE A 114 7.36 -1.41 8.74
CA PHE A 114 7.34 -2.57 9.61
C PHE A 114 8.59 -2.57 10.47
N ASP A 115 8.46 -2.98 11.74
CA ASP A 115 9.63 -3.23 12.57
C ASP A 115 10.24 -4.58 12.16
N PRO A 116 11.52 -4.60 11.72
CA PRO A 116 12.17 -5.85 11.34
C PRO A 116 12.17 -6.90 12.47
N SER A 117 12.17 -6.48 13.73
CA SER A 117 12.10 -7.38 14.89
C SER A 117 10.74 -8.04 15.09
N GLU A 118 9.67 -7.47 14.53
CA GLU A 118 8.32 -8.04 14.57
C GLU A 118 8.02 -8.96 13.37
N VAL A 119 8.74 -8.78 12.27
CA VAL A 119 8.54 -9.55 11.03
C VAL A 119 9.54 -10.71 10.91
N CYS A 120 10.78 -10.51 11.33
CA CYS A 120 11.81 -11.54 11.36
C CYS A 120 12.02 -11.99 12.81
N GLY A 121 11.59 -13.20 13.14
CA GLY A 121 11.94 -13.83 14.42
C GLY A 121 13.47 -13.96 14.57
N PRO A 122 14.00 -14.03 15.81
CA PRO A 122 15.43 -14.25 16.01
C PRO A 122 15.84 -15.54 15.32
N VAL A 123 16.86 -15.45 14.46
CA VAL A 123 17.55 -16.59 13.84
C VAL A 123 18.41 -17.34 14.84
#